data_AF-A0A840N2R4-F1
#
_entry.id   AF-A0A840N2R4-F1
#
_cell.length_a   1.000
_cell.length_b   1.000
_cell.length_c   1.000
_cell.angle_alpha   90.00
_cell.angle_beta   90.00
_cell.angle_gamma   90.00
#
_symmetry.space_group_name_H-M   'P 1'
#
loop_
_entity.id
_entity.type
_entity.pdbx_description
1 polymer ?
#
loop_
_entity_poly.entity_id
_entity_poly.type
_entity_poly.pdbx_seq_one_letter_code
_entity_poly.pdbx_strand_id
1 'polypeptide(L)'
;MIAAGKADQDLETAMTAIVGSLPPLPALVRYHDDFADEVRSLRDWSEALSVAITLDGRRQNIEFSLYGLASHVAKHVLVDWFARHDPHTVVSYASSLAAYVRDNGLWSLNTLISAPIFDARSHWDVFARVKSTPGQAAALRAMLQSLCSLSIGHWNPASTPLVRRLTSPKRDQHRVIRTGECFLPLDHQAAIIDYIDEICGLLSKSNAAVDGNELRDACVLVIAYQYAFRPGQIARIEVADVRVFSTGAVHVAVIAAKQRDKKKRVRVTRRIKREWAPLFIELLRRCGLDNGLPINQETPERLLFRLTPDEISDVLTDLCENLTGEPWTPTDLRHTAAQRLADAGVAHIALSEFMVHADYRTANVYFDTSPTQAQRVNQALAISPIYANVARIARTRSIDKEMLLRLPANKQIGGVPHGIPIAGIGGCEVGQSVCSKNPVLSCYTCRRFMPLRDHAIHEQVLKDLRPVVLEFAGASRNNEQSPAFVQLRTTLDGVRRVVESLKAESTAS
;
A
#
# COMPACT_ATOMS: atom_id res chain seq x y z
N MET A 1 -34.86 39.89 -5.78
CA MET A 1 -34.41 40.04 -7.19
C MET A 1 -33.50 41.25 -7.39
N ILE A 2 -33.85 42.46 -6.94
CA ILE A 2 -33.04 43.68 -7.17
C ILE A 2 -31.65 43.62 -6.48
N ALA A 3 -31.55 43.07 -5.25
CA ALA A 3 -30.28 42.97 -4.52
C ALA A 3 -29.29 41.94 -5.09
N ALA A 4 -29.79 40.85 -5.69
CA ALA A 4 -28.94 39.83 -6.32
C ALA A 4 -28.35 40.33 -7.65
N GLY A 5 -29.16 41.02 -8.47
CA GLY A 5 -28.68 41.61 -9.73
C GLY A 5 -27.64 42.71 -9.54
N LYS A 6 -27.72 43.47 -8.44
CA LYS A 6 -26.70 44.50 -8.11
C LYS A 6 -25.36 43.88 -7.69
N ALA A 7 -25.39 42.83 -6.85
CA ALA A 7 -24.18 42.15 -6.40
C ALA A 7 -23.42 41.46 -7.55
N ASP A 8 -24.14 40.87 -8.51
CA ASP A 8 -23.53 40.28 -9.71
C ASP A 8 -22.89 41.34 -10.62
N GLN A 9 -23.53 42.51 -10.76
CA GLN A 9 -23.00 43.62 -11.55
C GLN A 9 -21.75 44.27 -10.91
N ASP A 10 -21.73 44.37 -9.57
CA ASP A 10 -20.57 44.86 -8.82
C ASP A 10 -19.38 43.89 -8.96
N LEU A 11 -19.62 42.57 -8.92
CA LEU A 11 -18.60 41.54 -9.14
C LEU A 11 -18.02 41.56 -10.56
N GLU A 12 -18.87 41.72 -11.57
CA GLU A 12 -18.44 41.79 -12.98
C GLU A 12 -17.59 43.05 -13.24
N THR A 13 -17.97 44.17 -12.64
CA THR A 13 -17.20 45.42 -12.70
C THR A 13 -15.83 45.26 -12.04
N ALA A 14 -15.78 44.66 -10.85
CA ALA A 14 -14.53 44.38 -10.15
C ALA A 14 -13.62 43.44 -10.95
N MET A 15 -14.19 42.38 -11.54
CA MET A 15 -13.43 41.45 -12.38
C MET A 15 -12.86 42.15 -13.62
N THR A 16 -13.64 43.01 -14.27
CA THR A 16 -13.20 43.78 -15.44
C THR A 16 -12.02 44.70 -15.09
N ALA A 17 -12.09 45.37 -13.95
CA ALA A 17 -10.99 46.21 -13.46
C ALA A 17 -9.72 45.40 -13.17
N ILE A 18 -9.86 44.21 -12.57
CA ILE A 18 -8.74 43.29 -12.32
C ILE A 18 -8.10 42.88 -13.64
N VAL A 19 -8.89 42.40 -14.60
CA VAL A 19 -8.39 41.94 -15.90
C VAL A 19 -7.68 43.07 -16.65
N GLY A 20 -8.21 44.28 -16.63
CA GLY A 20 -7.60 45.46 -17.24
C GLY A 20 -6.26 45.88 -16.61
N SER A 21 -5.97 45.43 -15.39
CA SER A 21 -4.71 45.71 -14.67
C SER A 21 -3.63 44.64 -14.85
N LEU A 22 -3.97 43.50 -15.47
CA LEU A 22 -3.03 42.39 -15.61
C LEU A 22 -1.91 42.72 -16.59
N PRO A 23 -0.65 42.32 -16.28
CA PRO A 23 0.45 42.45 -17.24
C PRO A 23 0.24 41.52 -18.44
N PRO A 24 0.92 41.74 -19.57
CA PRO A 24 0.84 40.81 -20.70
C PRO A 24 1.36 39.42 -20.31
N LEU A 25 0.69 38.37 -20.82
CA LEU A 25 1.12 36.98 -20.63
C LEU A 25 2.43 36.71 -21.39
N PRO A 26 3.29 35.81 -20.88
CA PRO A 26 4.49 35.40 -21.61
C PRO A 26 4.12 34.65 -22.89
N ALA A 27 4.81 34.98 -23.99
CA ALA A 27 4.61 34.31 -25.29
C ALA A 27 4.93 32.81 -25.26
N LEU A 28 5.73 32.37 -24.28
CA LEU A 28 6.19 30.99 -24.13
C LEU A 28 6.16 30.56 -22.67
N VAL A 29 5.57 29.40 -22.40
CA VAL A 29 5.69 28.71 -21.10
C VAL A 29 6.37 27.37 -21.33
N ARG A 30 7.47 27.10 -20.62
CA ARG A 30 8.21 25.84 -20.72
C ARG A 30 7.94 24.94 -19.53
N TYR A 31 7.86 23.64 -19.78
CA TYR A 31 7.80 22.62 -18.73
C TYR A 31 8.60 21.39 -19.15
N HIS A 32 9.07 20.62 -18.17
CA HIS A 32 9.85 19.41 -18.41
C HIS A 32 8.96 18.18 -18.25
N ASP A 33 8.86 17.37 -19.31
CA ASP A 33 8.22 16.06 -19.30
C ASP A 33 9.30 15.02 -19.00
N ASP A 34 9.31 14.50 -17.78
CA ASP A 34 10.34 13.56 -17.32
C ASP A 34 10.15 12.14 -17.86
N PHE A 35 8.96 11.79 -18.34
CA PHE A 35 8.72 10.51 -19.00
C PHE A 35 9.34 10.49 -20.41
N ALA A 36 9.20 11.59 -21.16
CA ALA A 36 9.89 11.78 -22.44
C ALA A 36 11.36 12.23 -22.27
N ASP A 37 11.72 12.79 -21.12
CA ASP A 37 12.99 13.51 -20.85
C ASP A 37 13.20 14.69 -21.83
N GLU A 38 12.12 15.44 -22.07
CA GLU A 38 12.08 16.56 -23.01
C GLU A 38 11.56 17.85 -22.34
N VAL A 39 12.10 18.99 -22.77
CA VAL A 39 11.53 20.31 -22.43
C VAL A 39 10.49 20.67 -23.46
N ARG A 40 9.22 20.62 -23.06
CA ARG A 40 8.07 21.03 -23.86
C ARG A 40 7.75 22.50 -23.66
N SER A 41 7.00 23.06 -24.60
CA SER A 41 6.71 24.49 -24.67
C SER A 41 5.28 24.74 -25.12
N LEU A 42 4.58 25.62 -24.42
CA LEU A 42 3.27 26.16 -24.80
C LEU A 42 3.51 27.49 -25.53
N ARG A 43 3.07 27.57 -26.79
CA ARG A 43 3.19 28.75 -27.68
C ARG A 43 1.82 29.29 -28.01
N ASP A 44 1.75 30.59 -28.33
CA ASP A 44 0.55 31.27 -28.86
C ASP A 44 -0.72 31.00 -28.04
N TRP A 45 -0.55 30.90 -26.73
CA TRP A 45 -1.55 30.37 -25.81
C TRP A 45 -2.33 31.46 -25.06
N SER A 46 -1.90 32.73 -25.18
CA SER A 46 -2.49 33.87 -24.46
C SER A 46 -3.96 34.07 -24.81
N GLU A 47 -4.34 33.89 -26.08
CA GLU A 47 -5.72 34.03 -26.56
C GLU A 47 -6.45 32.68 -26.72
N ALA A 48 -5.75 31.56 -26.52
CA ALA A 48 -6.33 30.25 -26.73
C ALA A 48 -7.44 29.95 -25.72
N LEU A 49 -8.53 29.33 -26.19
CA LEU A 49 -9.65 28.87 -25.35
C LEU A 49 -9.35 27.55 -24.64
N SER A 50 -8.35 26.82 -25.12
CA SER A 50 -7.80 25.64 -24.46
C SER A 50 -6.35 25.46 -24.87
N VAL A 51 -5.57 24.78 -24.04
CA VAL A 51 -4.16 24.47 -24.31
C VAL A 51 -3.92 23.00 -24.06
N ALA A 52 -3.26 22.34 -25.02
CA ALA A 52 -2.85 20.97 -24.89
C ALA A 52 -1.47 20.86 -24.23
N ILE A 53 -1.36 19.93 -23.30
CA ILE A 53 -0.14 19.56 -22.58
C ILE A 53 0.08 18.07 -22.78
N THR A 54 1.30 17.69 -23.12
CA THR A 54 1.71 16.27 -23.17
C THR A 54 2.53 15.94 -21.93
N LEU A 55 2.12 14.93 -21.18
CA LEU A 55 2.81 14.35 -20.02
C LEU A 55 2.58 12.85 -19.99
N ASP A 56 3.62 12.08 -19.63
CA ASP A 56 3.50 10.63 -19.42
C ASP A 56 2.95 9.87 -20.65
N GLY A 57 3.35 10.33 -21.84
CA GLY A 57 2.89 9.80 -23.14
C GLY A 57 1.48 10.27 -23.54
N ARG A 58 0.75 10.95 -22.65
CA ARG A 58 -0.65 11.35 -22.88
C ARG A 58 -0.78 12.84 -23.14
N ARG A 59 -1.72 13.19 -24.03
CA ARG A 59 -2.12 14.58 -24.29
C ARG A 59 -3.35 14.92 -23.45
N GLN A 60 -3.24 15.94 -22.61
CA GLN A 60 -4.29 16.47 -21.74
C GLN A 60 -4.59 17.92 -22.11
N ASN A 61 -5.87 18.30 -22.08
CA ASN A 61 -6.28 19.67 -22.40
C ASN A 61 -6.66 20.43 -21.14
N ILE A 62 -6.13 21.65 -21.01
CA ILE A 62 -6.60 22.63 -20.03
C ILE A 62 -7.56 23.57 -20.75
N GLU A 63 -8.82 23.55 -20.34
CA GLU A 63 -9.88 24.40 -20.89
C GLU A 63 -9.98 25.72 -20.15
N PHE A 64 -10.13 26.82 -20.90
CA PHE A 64 -10.34 28.16 -20.35
C PHE A 64 -11.71 28.76 -20.68
N SER A 65 -12.45 28.17 -21.62
CA SER A 65 -13.78 28.62 -22.06
C SER A 65 -14.78 28.74 -20.92
N LEU A 66 -14.64 27.91 -19.88
CA LEU A 66 -15.52 27.87 -18.71
C LEU A 66 -15.38 29.08 -17.77
N TYR A 67 -14.31 29.89 -17.91
CA TYR A 67 -13.99 30.93 -16.93
C TYR A 67 -14.48 32.34 -17.30
N GLY A 68 -15.03 32.56 -18.50
CA GLY A 68 -15.39 33.90 -18.96
C GLY A 68 -14.24 34.91 -18.78
N LEU A 69 -14.50 36.06 -18.15
CA LEU A 69 -13.46 37.07 -17.84
C LEU A 69 -12.33 36.53 -16.96
N ALA A 70 -12.63 35.60 -16.04
CA ALA A 70 -11.63 35.00 -15.15
C ALA A 70 -10.61 34.12 -15.90
N SER A 71 -10.82 33.84 -17.20
CA SER A 71 -9.86 33.14 -18.07
C SER A 71 -8.48 33.81 -18.05
N HIS A 72 -8.42 35.15 -18.10
CA HIS A 72 -7.15 35.88 -18.06
C HIS A 72 -6.42 35.63 -16.73
N VAL A 73 -7.14 35.76 -15.60
CA VAL A 73 -6.59 35.47 -14.26
C VAL A 73 -6.12 34.02 -14.15
N ALA A 74 -6.92 33.06 -14.64
CA ALA A 74 -6.58 31.64 -14.63
C ALA A 74 -5.31 31.35 -15.44
N LYS A 75 -5.11 32.02 -16.58
CA LYS A 75 -3.89 31.92 -17.39
C LYS A 75 -2.66 32.44 -16.64
N HIS A 76 -2.75 33.58 -15.96
CA HIS A 76 -1.66 34.07 -15.10
C HIS A 76 -1.34 33.11 -13.95
N VAL A 77 -2.37 32.58 -13.30
CA VAL A 77 -2.21 31.54 -12.26
C VAL A 77 -1.53 30.31 -12.84
N LEU A 78 -1.86 29.89 -14.07
CA LEU A 78 -1.25 28.74 -14.71
C LEU A 78 0.26 28.94 -14.97
N VAL A 79 0.67 30.13 -15.41
CA VAL A 79 2.10 30.48 -15.58
C VAL A 79 2.84 30.36 -14.27
N ASP A 80 2.29 30.94 -13.21
CA ASP A 80 2.88 30.88 -11.87
C ASP A 80 2.91 29.44 -11.32
N TRP A 81 1.89 28.62 -11.62
CA TRP A 81 1.89 27.20 -11.29
C TRP A 81 3.00 26.42 -12.00
N PHE A 82 3.21 26.63 -13.32
CA PHE A 82 4.31 25.99 -14.03
C PHE A 82 5.68 26.41 -13.52
N ALA A 83 5.81 27.63 -13.01
CA ALA A 83 7.05 28.10 -12.41
C ALA A 83 7.36 27.46 -11.03
N ARG A 84 6.32 27.08 -10.27
CA ARG A 84 6.46 26.65 -8.87
C ARG A 84 6.19 25.17 -8.62
N HIS A 85 5.45 24.50 -9.49
CA HIS A 85 4.92 23.16 -9.25
C HIS A 85 5.38 22.14 -10.29
N ASP A 86 5.18 20.86 -9.96
CA ASP A 86 5.35 19.78 -10.93
C ASP A 86 4.27 19.86 -12.02
N PRO A 87 4.56 19.60 -13.30
CA PRO A 87 3.54 19.62 -14.35
C PRO A 87 2.31 18.77 -14.04
N HIS A 88 2.47 17.60 -13.40
CA HIS A 88 1.33 16.77 -12.97
C HIS A 88 0.46 17.46 -11.92
N THR A 89 1.09 18.22 -11.02
CA THR A 89 0.37 19.01 -10.01
C THR A 89 -0.37 20.17 -10.67
N VAL A 90 0.24 20.82 -11.66
CA VAL A 90 -0.38 21.90 -12.43
C VAL A 90 -1.64 21.41 -13.14
N VAL A 91 -1.53 20.29 -13.87
CA VAL A 91 -2.66 19.69 -14.59
C VAL A 91 -3.74 19.23 -13.60
N SER A 92 -3.37 18.60 -12.48
CA SER A 92 -4.32 18.20 -11.44
C SER A 92 -5.09 19.40 -10.85
N TYR A 93 -4.40 20.52 -10.59
CA TYR A 93 -5.03 21.74 -10.11
C TYR A 93 -5.92 22.38 -11.18
N ALA A 94 -5.48 22.46 -12.43
CA ALA A 94 -6.27 23.01 -13.53
C ALA A 94 -7.56 22.21 -13.75
N SER A 95 -7.48 20.88 -13.81
CA SER A 95 -8.64 20.00 -13.94
C SER A 95 -9.59 20.10 -12.75
N SER A 96 -9.05 20.19 -11.53
CA SER A 96 -9.86 20.35 -10.31
C SER A 96 -10.53 21.73 -10.25
N LEU A 97 -9.87 22.79 -10.73
CA LEU A 97 -10.45 24.12 -10.80
C LEU A 97 -11.58 24.19 -11.83
N ALA A 98 -11.39 23.59 -13.01
CA ALA A 98 -12.44 23.49 -14.02
C ALA A 98 -13.65 22.68 -13.52
N ALA A 99 -13.40 21.56 -12.83
CA ALA A 99 -14.46 20.78 -12.20
C ALA A 99 -15.20 21.59 -11.14
N TYR A 100 -14.49 22.36 -10.30
CA TYR A 100 -15.13 23.23 -9.33
C TYR A 100 -16.09 24.24 -9.96
N VAL A 101 -15.68 24.88 -11.06
CA VAL A 101 -16.53 25.85 -11.78
C VAL A 101 -17.75 25.16 -12.40
N ARG A 102 -17.61 23.96 -12.95
CA ARG A 102 -18.75 23.19 -13.47
C ARG A 102 -19.74 22.82 -12.36
N ASP A 103 -19.23 22.40 -11.20
CA ASP A 103 -20.07 21.91 -10.10
C ASP A 103 -20.73 23.04 -9.28
N ASN A 104 -20.05 24.20 -9.17
CA ASN A 104 -20.43 25.26 -8.23
C ASN A 104 -20.72 26.63 -8.88
N GLY A 105 -20.53 26.72 -10.20
CA GLY A 105 -20.73 27.92 -10.99
C GLY A 105 -19.54 28.89 -10.95
N LEU A 106 -19.43 29.68 -12.02
CA LEU A 106 -18.37 30.69 -12.18
C LEU A 106 -18.46 31.82 -11.15
N TRP A 107 -19.67 32.16 -10.69
CA TRP A 107 -19.89 33.22 -9.70
C TRP A 107 -19.03 33.02 -8.44
N SER A 108 -18.95 31.77 -7.96
CA SER A 108 -18.23 31.44 -6.74
C SER A 108 -16.73 31.68 -6.90
N LEU A 109 -16.19 31.32 -8.07
CA LEU A 109 -14.80 31.61 -8.40
C LEU A 109 -14.54 33.11 -8.50
N ASN A 110 -15.44 33.86 -9.17
CA ASN A 110 -15.34 35.30 -9.32
C ASN A 110 -15.36 36.03 -7.97
N THR A 111 -16.20 35.57 -7.03
CA THR A 111 -16.26 36.07 -5.65
C THR A 111 -14.92 35.85 -4.93
N LEU A 112 -14.32 34.67 -5.04
CA LEU A 112 -13.01 34.40 -4.42
C LEU A 112 -11.87 35.25 -5.01
N ILE A 113 -11.94 35.59 -6.30
CA ILE A 113 -10.93 36.40 -6.98
C ILE A 113 -11.09 37.88 -6.66
N SER A 114 -12.33 38.40 -6.73
CA SER A 114 -12.59 39.84 -6.87
C SER A 114 -13.15 40.50 -5.61
N ALA A 115 -13.72 39.74 -4.68
CA ALA A 115 -14.26 40.32 -3.46
C ALA A 115 -13.13 40.77 -2.50
N PRO A 116 -13.39 41.75 -1.62
CA PRO A 116 -12.48 42.06 -0.52
C PRO A 116 -12.11 40.81 0.28
N ILE A 117 -10.89 40.76 0.82
CA ILE A 117 -10.31 39.55 1.44
C ILE A 117 -11.24 38.94 2.52
N PHE A 118 -11.90 39.78 3.33
CA PHE A 118 -12.81 39.31 4.38
C PHE A 118 -14.07 38.66 3.80
N ASP A 119 -14.62 39.20 2.72
CA ASP A 119 -15.80 38.66 2.05
C ASP A 119 -15.44 37.37 1.30
N ALA A 120 -14.29 37.33 0.63
CA ALA A 120 -13.77 36.12 0.00
C ALA A 120 -13.52 34.99 1.02
N ARG A 121 -13.03 35.33 2.23
CA ARG A 121 -12.89 34.37 3.33
C ARG A 121 -14.24 33.90 3.86
N SER A 122 -15.20 34.81 4.05
CA SER A 122 -16.56 34.45 4.47
C SER A 122 -17.19 33.48 3.48
N HIS A 123 -17.08 33.79 2.19
CA HIS A 123 -17.53 32.92 1.10
C HIS A 123 -16.80 31.57 1.07
N TRP A 124 -15.49 31.54 1.35
CA TRP A 124 -14.76 30.29 1.52
C TRP A 124 -15.37 29.42 2.62
N ASP A 125 -15.57 29.98 3.82
CA ASP A 125 -15.98 29.23 5.01
C ASP A 125 -17.43 28.73 4.92
N VAL A 126 -18.32 29.54 4.32
CA VAL A 126 -19.76 29.29 4.21
C VAL A 126 -20.12 28.46 2.97
N PHE A 127 -19.47 28.69 1.84
CA PHE A 127 -19.85 28.07 0.57
C PHE A 127 -18.73 27.21 -0.03
N ALA A 128 -17.59 27.80 -0.41
CA ALA A 128 -16.61 27.11 -1.24
C ALA A 128 -16.05 25.86 -0.56
N ARG A 129 -15.70 25.92 0.72
CA ARG A 129 -15.22 24.78 1.50
C ARG A 129 -16.27 23.69 1.68
N VAL A 130 -17.53 24.05 1.83
CA VAL A 130 -18.61 23.08 2.11
C VAL A 130 -19.00 22.31 0.85
N LYS A 131 -18.94 22.98 -0.31
CA LYS A 131 -19.37 22.40 -1.59
C LYS A 131 -18.23 21.82 -2.42
N SER A 132 -16.99 22.12 -2.09
CA SER A 132 -15.83 21.58 -2.82
C SER A 132 -15.40 20.20 -2.32
N THR A 133 -14.96 19.37 -3.26
CA THR A 133 -14.18 18.17 -2.93
C THR A 133 -12.79 18.57 -2.42
N PRO A 134 -12.06 17.66 -1.73
CA PRO A 134 -10.69 17.96 -1.28
C PRO A 134 -9.73 18.40 -2.40
N GLY A 135 -9.88 17.86 -3.61
CA GLY A 135 -9.07 18.24 -4.78
C GLY A 135 -9.40 19.65 -5.28
N GLN A 136 -10.70 19.97 -5.41
CA GLN A 136 -11.17 21.30 -5.76
C GLN A 136 -10.73 22.35 -4.73
N ALA A 137 -10.87 22.06 -3.44
CA ALA A 137 -10.41 22.94 -2.37
C ALA A 137 -8.90 23.18 -2.43
N ALA A 138 -8.10 22.14 -2.72
CA ALA A 138 -6.66 22.28 -2.87
C ALA A 138 -6.30 23.19 -4.07
N ALA A 139 -6.97 23.01 -5.21
CA ALA A 139 -6.77 23.84 -6.40
C ALA A 139 -7.15 25.30 -6.18
N LEU A 140 -8.31 25.57 -5.54
CA LEU A 140 -8.72 26.92 -5.18
C LEU A 140 -7.72 27.60 -4.25
N ARG A 141 -7.22 26.89 -3.23
CA ARG A 141 -6.19 27.44 -2.34
C ARG A 141 -4.88 27.70 -3.07
N ALA A 142 -4.47 26.82 -3.98
CA ALA A 142 -3.28 27.02 -4.81
C ALA A 142 -3.45 28.24 -5.73
N MET A 143 -4.65 28.46 -6.27
CA MET A 143 -4.98 29.65 -7.06
C MET A 143 -4.88 30.91 -6.18
N LEU A 144 -5.54 30.94 -5.01
CA LEU A 144 -5.47 32.08 -4.09
C LEU A 144 -4.04 32.40 -3.65
N GLN A 145 -3.19 31.39 -3.45
CA GLN A 145 -1.76 31.62 -3.19
C GLN A 145 -1.05 32.29 -4.36
N SER A 146 -1.44 31.95 -5.60
CA SER A 146 -0.91 32.55 -6.82
C SER A 146 -1.40 34.00 -6.98
N LEU A 147 -2.67 34.27 -6.63
CA LEU A 147 -3.17 35.65 -6.59
C LEU A 147 -2.40 36.50 -5.56
N CYS A 148 -2.03 35.92 -4.42
CA CYS A 148 -1.19 36.59 -3.43
C CYS A 148 0.22 36.88 -3.96
N SER A 149 0.88 35.91 -4.62
CA SER A 149 2.24 36.10 -5.16
C SER A 149 2.27 37.09 -6.32
N LEU A 150 1.23 37.10 -7.16
CA LEU A 150 1.12 37.95 -8.33
C LEU A 150 0.49 39.32 -8.03
N SER A 151 0.05 39.57 -6.80
CA SER A 151 -0.67 40.79 -6.39
C SER A 151 -1.92 41.10 -7.25
N ILE A 152 -2.76 40.08 -7.48
CA ILE A 152 -3.96 40.22 -8.33
C ILE A 152 -5.19 40.56 -7.48
N GLY A 153 -5.90 41.63 -7.85
CA GLY A 153 -7.10 42.10 -7.17
C GLY A 153 -6.80 42.55 -5.75
N HIS A 154 -7.58 42.08 -4.77
CA HIS A 154 -7.33 42.37 -3.36
C HIS A 154 -6.25 41.48 -2.73
N TRP A 155 -5.73 40.48 -3.45
CA TRP A 155 -4.71 39.57 -2.94
C TRP A 155 -3.31 40.16 -3.12
N ASN A 156 -2.45 39.96 -2.13
CA ASN A 156 -1.07 40.45 -2.14
C ASN A 156 -0.20 39.58 -1.23
N PRO A 157 1.13 39.73 -1.23
CA PRO A 157 2.00 38.87 -0.43
C PRO A 157 1.67 38.88 1.08
N ALA A 158 1.15 39.99 1.61
CA ALA A 158 0.77 40.12 3.01
C ALA A 158 -0.49 39.31 3.39
N SER A 159 -1.34 38.93 2.41
CA SER A 159 -2.52 38.08 2.67
C SER A 159 -2.23 36.57 2.61
N THR A 160 -1.01 36.17 2.22
CA THR A 160 -0.58 34.75 2.20
C THR A 160 -0.87 33.98 3.51
N PRO A 161 -0.63 34.53 4.72
CA PRO A 161 -0.94 33.83 5.97
C PRO A 161 -2.43 33.50 6.14
N LEU A 162 -3.32 34.32 5.58
CA LEU A 162 -4.77 34.05 5.62
C LEU A 162 -5.12 32.84 4.77
N VAL A 163 -4.62 32.76 3.54
CA VAL A 163 -4.84 31.61 2.63
C VAL A 163 -4.30 30.30 3.22
N ARG A 164 -3.18 30.37 3.95
CA ARG A 164 -2.62 29.21 4.66
C ARG A 164 -3.53 28.69 5.78
N ARG A 165 -4.29 29.58 6.43
CA ARG A 165 -5.22 29.25 7.52
C ARG A 165 -6.60 28.76 7.05
N LEU A 166 -6.91 28.90 5.75
CA LEU A 166 -8.15 28.36 5.19
C LEU A 166 -8.21 26.85 5.43
N THR A 167 -9.30 26.40 6.05
CA THR A 167 -9.49 24.98 6.36
C THR A 167 -9.91 24.24 5.09
N SER A 168 -9.36 23.05 4.88
CA SER A 168 -9.75 22.16 3.78
C SER A 168 -10.89 21.23 4.23
N PRO A 169 -11.71 20.72 3.29
CA PRO A 169 -12.65 19.65 3.58
C PRO A 169 -11.95 18.46 4.26
N LYS A 170 -12.61 17.85 5.25
CA LYS A 170 -12.04 16.69 5.95
C LYS A 170 -11.92 15.53 4.97
N ARG A 171 -10.72 14.94 4.86
CA ARG A 171 -10.46 13.71 4.10
C ARG A 171 -9.67 12.76 4.99
N ASP A 172 -10.20 11.55 5.17
CA ASP A 172 -9.42 10.47 5.75
C ASP A 172 -8.58 9.82 4.64
N GLN A 173 -7.32 10.25 4.54
CA GLN A 173 -6.39 9.74 3.52
C GLN A 173 -6.01 8.27 3.73
N HIS A 174 -6.21 7.73 4.94
CA HIS A 174 -5.72 6.43 5.37
C HIS A 174 -6.84 5.47 5.77
N ARG A 175 -8.09 5.78 5.38
CA ARG A 175 -9.27 4.96 5.69
C ARG A 175 -9.09 3.50 5.25
N VAL A 176 -8.76 3.29 3.97
CA VAL A 176 -8.65 1.95 3.36
C VAL A 176 -7.56 1.08 3.99
N ILE A 177 -6.47 1.70 4.45
CA ILE A 177 -5.40 1.01 5.17
C ILE A 177 -5.92 0.59 6.54
N ARG A 178 -6.59 1.49 7.26
CA ARG A 178 -7.14 1.22 8.60
C ARG A 178 -8.29 0.21 8.58
N THR A 179 -9.11 0.19 7.54
CA THR A 179 -10.17 -0.82 7.37
C THR A 179 -9.64 -2.15 6.86
N GLY A 180 -8.40 -2.18 6.33
CA GLY A 180 -7.78 -3.36 5.76
C GLY A 180 -8.31 -3.76 4.37
N GLU A 181 -9.20 -2.95 3.78
CA GLU A 181 -9.83 -3.19 2.47
C GLU A 181 -8.81 -3.30 1.33
N CYS A 182 -7.66 -2.63 1.45
CA CYS A 182 -6.64 -2.56 0.40
C CYS A 182 -5.54 -3.65 0.50
N PHE A 183 -5.69 -4.63 1.41
CA PHE A 183 -4.69 -5.68 1.58
C PHE A 183 -5.15 -6.96 0.89
N LEU A 184 -4.34 -7.46 -0.04
CA LEU A 184 -4.64 -8.70 -0.75
C LEU A 184 -4.68 -9.87 0.25
N PRO A 185 -5.71 -10.72 0.20
CA PRO A 185 -5.76 -12.00 0.91
C PRO A 185 -4.56 -12.92 0.61
N LEU A 186 -4.24 -13.84 1.52
CA LEU A 186 -3.05 -14.69 1.38
C LEU A 186 -3.12 -15.66 0.19
N ASP A 187 -4.31 -16.13 -0.14
CA ASP A 187 -4.60 -16.94 -1.32
C ASP A 187 -4.43 -16.14 -2.63
N HIS A 188 -4.87 -14.89 -2.67
CA HIS A 188 -4.62 -14.00 -3.82
C HIS A 188 -3.13 -13.70 -3.99
N GLN A 189 -2.41 -13.49 -2.88
CA GLN A 189 -0.96 -13.33 -2.90
C GLN A 189 -0.25 -14.60 -3.37
N ALA A 190 -0.75 -15.79 -3.01
CA ALA A 190 -0.21 -17.07 -3.48
C ALA A 190 -0.44 -17.24 -4.98
N ALA A 191 -1.63 -16.92 -5.50
CA ALA A 191 -1.93 -16.97 -6.93
C ALA A 191 -0.98 -16.11 -7.77
N ILE A 192 -0.64 -14.90 -7.28
CA ILE A 192 0.37 -14.02 -7.90
C ILE A 192 1.75 -14.69 -7.94
N ILE A 193 2.17 -15.32 -6.83
CA ILE A 193 3.48 -15.99 -6.77
C ILE A 193 3.51 -17.20 -7.70
N ASP A 194 2.45 -18.02 -7.68
CA ASP A 194 2.32 -19.21 -8.51
C ASP A 194 2.38 -18.86 -10.00
N TYR A 195 1.72 -17.79 -10.42
CA TYR A 195 1.81 -17.27 -11.79
C TYR A 195 3.25 -16.88 -12.17
N ILE A 196 3.94 -16.12 -11.31
CA ILE A 196 5.33 -15.70 -11.58
C ILE A 196 6.25 -16.93 -11.71
N ASP A 197 6.09 -17.91 -10.83
CA ASP A 197 6.87 -19.15 -10.82
C ASP A 197 6.54 -20.03 -12.05
N GLU A 198 5.28 -20.05 -12.51
CA GLU A 198 4.85 -20.73 -13.73
C GLU A 198 5.52 -20.12 -14.98
N ILE A 199 5.50 -18.79 -15.14
CA ILE A 199 6.17 -18.11 -16.27
C ILE A 199 7.68 -18.39 -16.26
N CYS A 200 8.33 -18.38 -15.08
CA CYS A 200 9.73 -18.78 -14.95
C CYS A 200 9.94 -20.24 -15.39
N GLY A 201 9.02 -21.14 -15.01
CA GLY A 201 9.03 -22.53 -15.40
C GLY A 201 8.89 -22.73 -16.92
N LEU A 202 8.03 -21.96 -17.57
CA LEU A 202 7.86 -21.98 -19.04
C LEU A 202 9.12 -21.50 -19.76
N LEU A 203 9.72 -20.39 -19.32
CA LEU A 203 10.99 -19.89 -19.86
C LEU A 203 12.13 -20.92 -19.71
N SER A 204 12.16 -21.66 -18.61
CA SER A 204 13.19 -22.69 -18.39
C SER A 204 13.14 -23.83 -19.42
N LYS A 205 11.94 -24.11 -19.96
CA LYS A 205 11.72 -25.15 -20.98
C LYS A 205 12.01 -24.62 -22.39
N SER A 206 11.54 -23.42 -22.71
CA SER A 206 11.77 -22.77 -23.99
C SER A 206 11.53 -21.27 -23.88
N ASN A 207 12.48 -20.47 -24.36
CA ASN A 207 12.31 -19.02 -24.43
C ASN A 207 11.14 -18.60 -25.32
N ALA A 208 10.67 -19.45 -26.25
CA ALA A 208 9.53 -19.16 -27.13
C ALA A 208 8.17 -19.54 -26.51
N ALA A 209 8.16 -20.19 -25.33
CA ALA A 209 6.92 -20.64 -24.68
C ALA A 209 6.12 -19.50 -24.02
N VAL A 210 6.76 -18.34 -23.80
CA VAL A 210 6.15 -17.14 -23.20
C VAL A 210 6.24 -16.01 -24.22
N ASP A 211 5.13 -15.39 -24.55
CA ASP A 211 5.12 -14.29 -25.51
C ASP A 211 5.74 -12.99 -24.92
N GLY A 212 5.89 -11.96 -25.75
CA GLY A 212 6.53 -10.70 -25.35
C GLY A 212 5.72 -9.89 -24.34
N ASN A 213 4.39 -9.89 -24.45
CA ASN A 213 3.50 -9.17 -23.53
C ASN A 213 3.44 -9.89 -22.19
N GLU A 214 3.23 -11.21 -22.20
CA GLU A 214 3.17 -12.02 -20.97
C GLU A 214 4.45 -11.90 -20.14
N LEU A 215 5.62 -11.95 -20.80
CA LEU A 215 6.91 -11.74 -20.13
C LEU A 215 7.04 -10.34 -19.53
N ARG A 216 6.66 -9.31 -20.30
CA ARG A 216 6.71 -7.92 -19.87
C ARG A 216 5.81 -7.70 -18.65
N ASP A 217 4.59 -8.19 -18.72
CA ASP A 217 3.55 -7.99 -17.71
C ASP A 217 3.90 -8.74 -16.41
N ALA A 218 4.47 -9.95 -16.51
CA ALA A 218 5.04 -10.66 -15.37
C ALA A 218 6.19 -9.87 -14.70
N CYS A 219 7.08 -9.25 -15.48
CA CYS A 219 8.14 -8.41 -14.92
C CYS A 219 7.57 -7.16 -14.22
N VAL A 220 6.56 -6.51 -14.81
CA VAL A 220 5.85 -5.36 -14.21
C VAL A 220 5.22 -5.77 -12.88
N LEU A 221 4.53 -6.93 -12.84
CA LEU A 221 3.93 -7.50 -11.64
C LEU A 221 4.97 -7.77 -10.55
N VAL A 222 6.12 -8.36 -10.89
CA VAL A 222 7.21 -8.57 -9.92
C VAL A 222 7.65 -7.24 -9.30
N ILE A 223 7.86 -6.20 -10.11
CA ILE A 223 8.32 -4.89 -9.59
C ILE A 223 7.28 -4.27 -8.66
N ALA A 224 6.00 -4.31 -9.04
CA ALA A 224 4.91 -3.74 -8.27
C ALA A 224 4.66 -4.52 -6.96
N TYR A 225 4.51 -5.84 -7.04
CA TYR A 225 4.17 -6.71 -5.91
C TYR A 225 5.32 -6.85 -4.90
N GLN A 226 6.54 -7.09 -5.36
CA GLN A 226 7.67 -7.39 -4.47
C GLN A 226 8.31 -6.14 -3.87
N TYR A 227 8.35 -5.03 -4.62
CA TYR A 227 9.08 -3.82 -4.24
C TYR A 227 8.19 -2.60 -4.07
N ALA A 228 6.87 -2.76 -4.26
CA ALA A 228 5.87 -1.74 -4.00
C ALA A 228 6.03 -0.47 -4.84
N PHE A 229 6.78 -0.49 -5.95
CA PHE A 229 6.99 0.71 -6.76
C PHE A 229 5.68 1.18 -7.43
N ARG A 230 5.53 2.50 -7.57
CA ARG A 230 4.32 3.08 -8.19
C ARG A 230 4.37 2.91 -9.72
N PRO A 231 3.22 2.83 -10.41
CA PRO A 231 3.17 2.76 -11.87
C PRO A 231 4.02 3.82 -12.57
N GLY A 232 3.93 5.08 -12.14
CA GLY A 232 4.77 6.16 -12.68
C GLY A 232 6.28 5.96 -12.50
N GLN A 233 6.71 5.23 -11.47
CA GLN A 233 8.11 4.87 -11.27
C GLN A 233 8.51 3.68 -12.15
N ILE A 234 7.65 2.67 -12.27
CA ILE A 234 7.87 1.47 -13.09
C ILE A 234 7.98 1.85 -14.57
N ALA A 235 7.07 2.70 -15.05
CA ALA A 235 7.05 3.19 -16.43
C ALA A 235 8.32 3.97 -16.83
N ARG A 236 9.05 4.54 -15.85
CA ARG A 236 10.28 5.33 -16.07
C ARG A 236 11.57 4.51 -15.89
N ILE A 237 11.48 3.19 -15.70
CA ILE A 237 12.67 2.33 -15.64
C ILE A 237 13.24 2.23 -17.05
N GLU A 238 14.50 2.61 -17.21
CA GLU A 238 15.19 2.47 -18.49
C GLU A 238 15.84 1.09 -18.62
N VAL A 239 16.11 0.68 -19.86
CA VAL A 239 16.92 -0.53 -20.14
C VAL A 239 18.27 -0.45 -19.42
N ALA A 240 18.88 0.74 -19.37
CA ALA A 240 20.15 1.00 -18.68
C ALA A 240 20.07 0.90 -17.14
N ASP A 241 18.87 0.97 -16.56
CA ASP A 241 18.67 0.85 -15.11
C ASP A 241 18.66 -0.61 -14.65
N VAL A 242 18.63 -1.59 -15.57
CA VAL A 242 18.69 -3.02 -15.24
C VAL A 242 20.11 -3.55 -15.47
N ARG A 243 20.71 -4.11 -14.42
CA ARG A 243 22.06 -4.68 -14.45
C ARG A 243 22.03 -6.17 -14.20
N VAL A 244 22.56 -6.93 -15.14
CA VAL A 244 22.76 -8.39 -15.02
C VAL A 244 24.23 -8.65 -14.71
N PHE A 245 24.49 -9.36 -13.62
CA PHE A 245 25.84 -9.76 -13.22
C PHE A 245 26.17 -11.16 -13.74
N SER A 246 27.46 -11.48 -13.87
CA SER A 246 27.94 -12.81 -14.30
C SER A 246 27.46 -13.96 -13.41
N THR A 247 27.08 -13.67 -12.17
CA THR A 247 26.49 -14.64 -11.23
C THR A 247 25.02 -14.97 -11.51
N GLY A 248 24.40 -14.32 -12.50
CA GLY A 248 22.97 -14.38 -12.77
C GLY A 248 22.12 -13.48 -11.86
N ALA A 249 22.74 -12.68 -10.98
CA ALA A 249 22.02 -11.70 -10.18
C ALA A 249 21.53 -10.54 -11.06
N VAL A 250 20.30 -10.06 -10.81
CA VAL A 250 19.72 -8.92 -11.52
C VAL A 250 19.40 -7.81 -10.52
N HIS A 251 19.87 -6.60 -10.82
CA HIS A 251 19.54 -5.39 -10.06
C HIS A 251 18.74 -4.43 -10.96
N VAL A 252 17.69 -3.83 -10.40
CA VAL A 252 16.89 -2.80 -11.05
C VAL A 252 17.01 -1.50 -10.25
N ALA A 253 17.44 -0.42 -10.91
CA ALA A 253 17.43 0.91 -10.34
C ALA A 253 16.12 1.62 -10.69
N VAL A 254 15.53 2.32 -9.72
CA VAL A 254 14.27 3.04 -9.90
C VAL A 254 14.40 4.45 -9.36
N ILE A 255 13.92 5.44 -10.10
CA ILE A 255 13.95 6.84 -9.66
C ILE A 255 12.98 7.03 -8.49
N ALA A 256 13.47 7.65 -7.43
CA ALA A 256 12.67 8.01 -6.28
C ALA A 256 11.66 9.10 -6.62
N ALA A 257 10.37 8.81 -6.46
CA ALA A 257 9.31 9.80 -6.64
C ALA A 257 9.15 10.69 -5.39
N LYS A 258 8.48 11.84 -5.55
CA LYS A 258 8.03 12.74 -4.47
C LYS A 258 9.13 13.14 -3.47
N GLN A 259 10.35 13.38 -3.94
CA GLN A 259 11.46 13.85 -3.11
C GLN A 259 11.31 15.33 -2.75
N ARG A 260 11.77 15.72 -1.55
CA ARG A 260 11.73 17.12 -1.07
C ARG A 260 12.58 18.05 -1.93
N ASP A 261 13.71 17.54 -2.42
CA ASP A 261 14.59 18.23 -3.37
C ASP A 261 14.49 17.56 -4.74
N LYS A 262 13.74 18.18 -5.64
CA LYS A 262 13.53 17.67 -7.02
C LYS A 262 14.80 17.69 -7.87
N LYS A 263 15.84 18.45 -7.48
CA LYS A 263 17.12 18.50 -8.21
C LYS A 263 17.94 17.23 -8.00
N LYS A 264 17.73 16.51 -6.90
CA LYS A 264 18.38 15.23 -6.63
C LYS A 264 17.51 14.10 -7.21
N ARG A 265 17.78 13.69 -8.45
CA ARG A 265 17.24 12.45 -9.03
C ARG A 265 17.88 11.24 -8.32
N VAL A 266 17.42 10.93 -7.10
CA VAL A 266 17.92 9.79 -6.32
C VAL A 266 17.42 8.50 -6.96
N ARG A 267 18.33 7.59 -7.29
CA ARG A 267 18.01 6.24 -7.73
C ARG A 267 18.08 5.27 -6.55
N VAL A 268 17.10 4.38 -6.47
CA VAL A 268 17.03 3.32 -5.47
C VAL A 268 17.17 1.99 -6.18
N THR A 269 18.18 1.21 -5.80
CA THR A 269 18.45 -0.10 -6.41
C THR A 269 17.80 -1.21 -5.61
N ARG A 270 17.18 -2.18 -6.30
CA ARG A 270 16.64 -3.41 -5.74
C ARG A 270 17.26 -4.61 -6.44
N ARG A 271 17.61 -5.62 -5.66
CA ARG A 271 18.04 -6.92 -6.17
C ARG A 271 16.80 -7.79 -6.39
N ILE A 272 16.62 -8.25 -7.63
CA ILE A 272 15.57 -9.21 -8.00
C ILE A 272 15.85 -10.55 -7.31
N LYS A 273 14.78 -11.18 -6.82
CA LYS A 273 14.81 -12.52 -6.24
C LYS A 273 15.47 -13.48 -7.25
N ARG A 274 16.36 -14.37 -6.79
CA ARG A 274 17.18 -15.18 -7.70
C ARG A 274 16.34 -16.05 -8.64
N GLU A 275 15.23 -16.57 -8.12
CA GLU A 275 14.31 -17.45 -8.83
C GLU A 275 13.57 -16.71 -9.96
N TRP A 276 13.41 -15.38 -9.86
CA TRP A 276 12.70 -14.53 -10.83
C TRP A 276 13.63 -13.73 -11.74
N ALA A 277 14.94 -13.79 -11.49
CA ALA A 277 15.96 -13.18 -12.35
C ALA A 277 15.87 -13.60 -13.83
N PRO A 278 15.53 -14.86 -14.19
CA PRO A 278 15.40 -15.27 -15.58
C PRO A 278 14.42 -14.42 -16.40
N LEU A 279 13.31 -13.94 -15.79
CA LEU A 279 12.34 -13.09 -16.45
C LEU A 279 13.00 -11.81 -17.00
N PHE A 280 13.78 -11.13 -16.16
CA PHE A 280 14.43 -9.87 -16.51
C PHE A 280 15.60 -10.06 -17.48
N ILE A 281 16.31 -11.18 -17.38
CA ILE A 281 17.39 -11.51 -18.31
C ILE A 281 16.81 -11.72 -19.72
N GLU A 282 15.73 -12.50 -19.83
CA GLU A 282 15.06 -12.73 -21.11
C GLU A 282 14.40 -11.45 -21.64
N LEU A 283 13.79 -10.63 -20.76
CA LEU A 283 13.21 -9.35 -21.15
C LEU A 283 14.27 -8.44 -21.79
N LEU A 284 15.43 -8.27 -21.13
CA LEU A 284 16.53 -7.47 -21.66
C LEU A 284 17.08 -8.02 -22.97
N ARG A 285 17.19 -9.35 -23.09
CA ARG A 285 17.60 -10.00 -24.34
C ARG A 285 16.64 -9.64 -25.47
N ARG A 286 15.32 -9.64 -25.21
CA ARG A 286 14.29 -9.26 -26.20
C ARG A 286 14.25 -7.76 -26.49
N CYS A 287 14.53 -6.89 -25.52
CA CYS A 287 14.66 -5.45 -25.77
C CYS A 287 15.76 -5.13 -26.80
N GLY A 288 16.83 -5.94 -26.84
CA GLY A 288 17.93 -5.78 -27.80
C GLY A 288 17.66 -6.35 -29.20
N LEU A 289 16.48 -6.93 -29.45
CA LEU A 289 16.07 -7.46 -30.75
C LEU A 289 15.06 -6.52 -31.40
N ASP A 290 15.21 -6.27 -32.71
CA ASP A 290 14.35 -5.35 -33.47
C ASP A 290 12.84 -5.67 -33.38
N ASN A 291 12.47 -6.94 -33.17
CA ASN A 291 11.09 -7.43 -33.02
C ASN A 291 10.82 -8.16 -31.69
N GLY A 292 11.65 -7.98 -30.67
CA GLY A 292 11.56 -8.79 -29.44
C GLY A 292 10.44 -8.39 -28.47
N LEU A 293 9.98 -7.13 -28.54
CA LEU A 293 8.85 -6.62 -27.77
C LEU A 293 7.95 -5.75 -28.66
N PRO A 294 6.63 -5.70 -28.39
CA PRO A 294 5.74 -4.80 -29.10
C PRO A 294 6.19 -3.35 -29.00
N ILE A 295 6.14 -2.64 -30.13
CA ILE A 295 6.52 -1.24 -30.21
C ILE A 295 5.30 -0.39 -29.87
N ASN A 296 5.41 0.45 -28.85
CA ASN A 296 4.46 1.52 -28.58
C ASN A 296 5.08 2.86 -28.98
N GLN A 297 4.55 3.47 -30.05
CA GLN A 297 5.05 4.73 -30.61
C GLN A 297 4.91 5.92 -29.66
N GLU A 298 4.04 5.84 -28.65
CA GLU A 298 3.84 6.88 -27.65
C GLU A 298 4.86 6.82 -26.50
N THR A 299 5.72 5.81 -26.49
CA THR A 299 6.70 5.57 -25.43
C THR A 299 8.13 5.62 -25.95
N PRO A 300 9.06 6.31 -25.25
CA PRO A 300 10.46 6.32 -25.67
C PRO A 300 11.11 4.93 -25.67
N GLU A 301 11.88 4.62 -26.70
CA GLU A 301 12.54 3.31 -26.89
C GLU A 301 13.49 2.91 -25.75
N ARG A 302 14.05 3.89 -25.04
CA ARG A 302 14.95 3.68 -23.89
C ARG A 302 14.25 3.05 -22.68
N LEU A 303 12.92 3.14 -22.59
CA LEU A 303 12.14 2.61 -21.47
C LEU A 303 12.07 1.09 -21.55
N LEU A 304 12.27 0.43 -20.41
CA LEU A 304 12.31 -1.03 -20.32
C LEU A 304 11.00 -1.68 -20.77
N PHE A 305 9.87 -1.15 -20.30
CA PHE A 305 8.56 -1.76 -20.53
C PHE A 305 7.80 -1.18 -21.73
N ARG A 306 8.20 -0.01 -22.24
CA ARG A 306 7.49 0.70 -23.33
C ARG A 306 5.99 0.84 -23.07
N LEU A 307 5.66 1.18 -21.82
CA LEU A 307 4.31 1.42 -21.34
C LEU A 307 4.27 2.76 -20.59
N THR A 308 3.17 3.49 -20.76
CA THR A 308 2.82 4.66 -19.96
C THR A 308 2.43 4.25 -18.54
N PRO A 309 2.47 5.17 -17.55
CA PRO A 309 2.06 4.87 -16.17
C PRO A 309 0.64 4.36 -16.01
N ASP A 310 -0.27 4.80 -16.88
CA ASP A 310 -1.66 4.37 -16.86
C ASP A 310 -1.79 2.97 -17.46
N GLU A 311 -1.11 2.67 -18.58
CA GLU A 311 -1.06 1.31 -19.13
C GLU A 311 -0.42 0.31 -18.13
N ILE A 312 0.61 0.73 -17.37
CA ILE A 312 1.14 -0.09 -16.27
C ILE A 312 0.06 -0.37 -15.22
N SER A 313 -0.80 0.61 -14.94
CA SER A 313 -1.89 0.44 -13.97
C SER A 313 -2.96 -0.50 -14.49
N ASP A 314 -3.31 -0.39 -15.77
CA ASP A 314 -4.27 -1.24 -16.46
C ASP A 314 -3.74 -2.70 -16.48
N VAL A 315 -2.50 -2.91 -16.96
CA VAL A 315 -1.84 -4.24 -16.97
C VAL A 315 -1.86 -4.90 -15.59
N LEU A 316 -1.52 -4.17 -14.54
CA LEU A 316 -1.49 -4.73 -13.18
C LEU A 316 -2.90 -5.09 -12.68
N THR A 317 -3.89 -4.23 -12.97
CA THR A 317 -5.27 -4.45 -12.53
C THR A 317 -5.89 -5.64 -13.27
N ASP A 318 -5.73 -5.69 -14.59
CA ASP A 318 -6.24 -6.78 -15.44
C ASP A 318 -5.57 -8.11 -15.08
N LEU A 319 -4.25 -8.11 -14.86
CA LEU A 319 -3.53 -9.32 -14.48
C LEU A 319 -3.97 -9.81 -13.09
N CYS A 320 -4.16 -8.92 -12.12
CA CYS A 320 -4.70 -9.31 -10.82
C CYS A 320 -6.13 -9.85 -10.93
N GLU A 321 -7.00 -9.22 -11.73
CA GLU A 321 -8.36 -9.71 -11.94
C GLU A 321 -8.38 -11.11 -12.57
N ASN A 322 -7.53 -11.35 -13.57
CA ASN A 322 -7.41 -12.66 -14.22
C ASN A 322 -6.90 -13.74 -13.26
N LEU A 323 -5.98 -13.39 -12.35
CA LEU A 323 -5.37 -14.35 -11.42
C LEU A 323 -6.22 -14.64 -10.19
N THR A 324 -6.96 -13.65 -9.68
CA THR A 324 -7.64 -13.73 -8.39
C THR A 324 -9.16 -13.57 -8.48
N GLY A 325 -9.70 -13.21 -9.64
CA GLY A 325 -11.11 -12.87 -9.81
C GLY A 325 -11.50 -11.51 -9.23
N GLU A 326 -10.53 -10.69 -8.82
CA GLU A 326 -10.78 -9.36 -8.23
C GLU A 326 -9.79 -8.31 -8.78
N PRO A 327 -10.27 -7.10 -9.13
CA PRO A 327 -9.45 -6.07 -9.79
C PRO A 327 -8.56 -5.29 -8.79
N TRP A 328 -7.56 -5.98 -8.24
CA TRP A 328 -6.61 -5.35 -7.32
C TRP A 328 -5.75 -4.31 -8.03
N THR A 329 -5.70 -3.10 -7.47
CA THR A 329 -4.98 -1.98 -8.11
C THR A 329 -3.49 -2.00 -7.73
N PRO A 330 -2.63 -1.27 -8.49
CA PRO A 330 -1.24 -1.07 -8.11
C PRO A 330 -1.05 -0.45 -6.71
N THR A 331 -2.05 0.33 -6.27
CA THR A 331 -2.05 0.94 -4.94
C THR A 331 -2.27 -0.12 -3.84
N ASP A 332 -3.11 -1.11 -4.09
CA ASP A 332 -3.38 -2.23 -3.18
C ASP A 332 -2.17 -3.17 -3.08
N LEU A 333 -1.53 -3.48 -4.21
CA LEU A 333 -0.25 -4.23 -4.23
C LEU A 333 0.81 -3.51 -3.39
N ARG A 334 0.92 -2.19 -3.55
CA ARG A 334 1.85 -1.36 -2.77
C ARG A 334 1.53 -1.35 -1.27
N HIS A 335 0.25 -1.24 -0.89
CA HIS A 335 -0.17 -1.29 0.50
C HIS A 335 0.07 -2.67 1.12
N THR A 336 -0.23 -3.73 0.39
CA THR A 336 0.02 -5.12 0.77
C THR A 336 1.51 -5.37 1.04
N ALA A 337 2.38 -4.96 0.12
CA ALA A 337 3.82 -5.11 0.29
C ALA A 337 4.35 -4.34 1.52
N ALA A 338 3.84 -3.14 1.76
CA ALA A 338 4.19 -2.36 2.94
C ALA A 338 3.72 -3.03 4.24
N GLN A 339 2.49 -3.55 4.26
CA GLN A 339 1.94 -4.25 5.41
C GLN A 339 2.71 -5.52 5.74
N ARG A 340 3.09 -6.33 4.73
CA ARG A 340 3.93 -7.52 4.92
C ARG A 340 5.25 -7.22 5.65
N LEU A 341 5.89 -6.10 5.31
CA LEU A 341 7.13 -5.68 5.98
C LEU A 341 6.88 -5.16 7.41
N ALA A 342 5.76 -4.45 7.64
CA ALA A 342 5.37 -4.02 8.98
C ALA A 342 5.07 -5.22 9.89
N ASP A 343 4.36 -6.23 9.38
CA ASP A 343 4.05 -7.48 10.08
C ASP A 343 5.31 -8.32 10.35
N ALA A 344 6.27 -8.32 9.42
CA ALA A 344 7.60 -8.90 9.63
C ALA A 344 8.42 -8.16 10.71
N GLY A 345 8.00 -6.96 11.10
CA GLY A 345 8.63 -6.17 12.15
C GLY A 345 9.83 -5.36 11.71
N VAL A 346 9.89 -4.97 10.44
CA VAL A 346 10.88 -4.03 9.92
C VAL A 346 10.74 -2.67 10.60
N ALA A 347 11.85 -1.97 10.84
CA ALA A 347 11.82 -0.64 11.45
C ALA A 347 11.10 0.40 10.55
N HIS A 348 10.47 1.42 11.16
CA HIS A 348 9.73 2.48 10.44
C HIS A 348 10.57 3.15 9.35
N ILE A 349 11.86 3.42 9.63
CA ILE A 349 12.77 4.04 8.67
C ILE A 349 13.02 3.13 7.47
N ALA A 350 13.25 1.84 7.70
CA ALA A 350 13.48 0.85 6.65
C ALA A 350 12.21 0.61 5.81
N LEU A 351 11.01 0.64 6.41
CA LEU A 351 9.76 0.61 5.64
C LEU A 351 9.61 1.87 4.76
N SER A 352 9.97 3.03 5.29
CA SER A 352 9.90 4.30 4.56
C SER A 352 10.89 4.33 3.38
N GLU A 353 12.10 3.83 3.58
CA GLU A 353 13.11 3.63 2.53
C GLU A 353 12.68 2.59 1.49
N PHE A 354 12.04 1.50 1.93
CA PHE A 354 11.47 0.49 1.04
C PHE A 354 10.43 1.11 0.11
N MET A 355 9.48 1.86 0.67
CA MET A 355 8.43 2.58 -0.04
C MET A 355 8.93 3.81 -0.80
N VAL A 356 10.19 4.21 -0.62
CA VAL A 356 10.77 5.42 -1.21
C VAL A 356 9.96 6.68 -0.83
N HIS A 357 9.61 6.77 0.45
CA HIS A 357 8.96 7.94 1.04
C HIS A 357 10.00 8.93 1.56
N ALA A 358 9.73 10.23 1.39
CA ALA A 358 10.56 11.29 1.97
C ALA A 358 10.20 11.59 3.44
N ASP A 359 9.10 11.04 3.96
CA ASP A 359 8.65 11.19 5.34
C ASP A 359 8.32 9.82 5.94
N TYR A 360 8.83 9.57 7.15
CA TYR A 360 8.60 8.33 7.87
C TYR A 360 7.23 8.26 8.52
N ARG A 361 6.58 9.41 8.75
CA ARG A 361 5.26 9.46 9.42
C ARG A 361 4.18 8.73 8.64
N THR A 362 4.26 8.71 7.32
CA THR A 362 3.32 7.98 6.46
C THR A 362 3.41 6.46 6.66
N ALA A 363 4.54 5.94 7.15
CA ALA A 363 4.70 4.51 7.43
C ALA A 363 3.96 4.08 8.71
N ASN A 364 3.70 4.99 9.66
CA ASN A 364 3.06 4.68 10.94
C ASN A 364 1.71 3.98 10.78
N VAL A 365 0.95 4.33 9.74
CA VAL A 365 -0.38 3.78 9.46
C VAL A 365 -0.35 2.25 9.32
N TYR A 366 0.71 1.67 8.77
CA TYR A 366 0.85 0.20 8.64
C TYR A 366 1.18 -0.49 9.96
N PHE A 367 1.89 0.20 10.86
CA PHE A 367 2.20 -0.31 12.19
C PHE A 367 0.97 -0.27 13.10
N ASP A 368 0.19 0.82 13.03
CA ASP A 368 -1.06 0.97 13.78
C ASP A 368 -2.09 -0.11 13.40
N THR A 369 -2.05 -0.56 12.14
CA THR A 369 -2.96 -1.58 11.60
C THR A 369 -2.43 -3.01 11.81
N SER A 370 -1.12 -3.19 12.08
CA SER A 370 -0.50 -4.52 12.16
C SER A 370 -0.96 -5.29 13.42
N PRO A 371 -1.65 -6.44 13.27
CA PRO A 371 -2.02 -7.27 14.41
C PRO A 371 -0.82 -7.81 15.17
N THR A 372 0.29 -8.08 14.47
CA THR A 372 1.54 -8.56 15.08
C THR A 372 2.21 -7.47 15.92
N GLN A 373 2.18 -6.22 15.49
CA GLN A 373 2.68 -5.10 16.31
C GLN A 373 1.73 -4.78 17.45
N ALA A 374 0.41 -4.77 17.22
CA ALA A 374 -0.57 -4.66 18.29
C ALA A 374 -0.39 -5.78 19.32
N GLN A 375 -0.05 -7.00 18.91
CA GLN A 375 0.28 -8.10 19.82
C GLN A 375 1.57 -7.82 20.61
N ARG A 376 2.62 -7.30 20.00
CA ARG A 376 3.87 -6.91 20.69
C ARG A 376 3.65 -5.78 21.68
N VAL A 377 2.89 -4.76 21.28
CA VAL A 377 2.51 -3.62 22.14
C VAL A 377 1.57 -4.07 23.26
N ASN A 378 0.58 -4.91 23.00
CA ASN A 378 -0.31 -5.46 24.02
C ASN A 378 0.43 -6.40 25.00
N GLN A 379 1.43 -7.15 24.52
CA GLN A 379 2.36 -7.91 25.36
C GLN A 379 3.22 -6.99 26.23
N ALA A 380 3.61 -5.83 25.71
CA ALA A 380 4.39 -4.83 26.44
C ALA A 380 3.55 -3.97 27.40
N LEU A 381 2.26 -3.75 27.12
CA LEU A 381 1.38 -2.84 27.86
C LEU A 381 0.47 -3.53 28.89
N ALA A 382 0.22 -4.84 28.79
CA ALA A 382 -0.54 -5.61 29.77
C ALA A 382 -1.96 -5.07 30.13
N ILE A 383 -2.70 -4.46 29.18
CA ILE A 383 -4.05 -3.87 29.42
C ILE A 383 -5.21 -4.87 29.05
N SER A 384 -5.85 -5.42 30.11
CA SER A 384 -7.21 -6.02 30.41
C SER A 384 -8.39 -6.12 29.37
N PRO A 385 -9.59 -6.72 29.65
CA PRO A 385 -9.95 -8.10 30.04
C PRO A 385 -11.11 -8.78 29.23
N ILE A 386 -11.59 -8.28 28.08
CA ILE A 386 -12.76 -8.89 27.37
C ILE A 386 -12.43 -9.62 26.06
N TYR A 387 -11.28 -9.35 25.42
CA TYR A 387 -10.67 -10.40 24.60
C TYR A 387 -10.30 -11.61 25.46
N ALA A 388 -10.22 -11.47 26.79
CA ALA A 388 -9.81 -12.51 27.71
C ALA A 388 -10.77 -13.69 27.89
N ASN A 389 -11.82 -13.87 27.06
CA ASN A 389 -12.67 -15.07 27.04
C ASN A 389 -12.38 -16.02 25.85
N VAL A 390 -12.35 -15.52 24.62
CA VAL A 390 -11.83 -16.28 23.45
C VAL A 390 -10.29 -16.28 23.45
N ALA A 391 -9.69 -15.16 23.85
CA ALA A 391 -8.32 -15.14 24.30
C ALA A 391 -8.14 -15.67 25.73
N ARG A 392 -9.17 -16.13 26.49
CA ARG A 392 -8.91 -17.05 27.64
C ARG A 392 -8.55 -18.40 27.10
N ILE A 393 -9.32 -18.91 26.14
CA ILE A 393 -8.98 -20.18 25.51
C ILE A 393 -7.60 -20.08 24.85
N ALA A 394 -7.23 -18.90 24.32
CA ALA A 394 -5.85 -18.63 23.88
C ALA A 394 -4.82 -18.23 24.99
N ARG A 395 -5.24 -17.80 26.20
CA ARG A 395 -4.36 -17.36 27.33
C ARG A 395 -4.23 -18.38 28.45
N THR A 396 -5.29 -19.05 28.89
CA THR A 396 -5.26 -20.13 29.90
C THR A 396 -4.88 -21.48 29.29
N ARG A 397 -5.00 -21.65 27.97
CA ARG A 397 -4.80 -22.92 27.24
C ARG A 397 -5.59 -24.13 27.74
N SER A 398 -6.23 -24.11 28.90
CA SER A 398 -7.03 -25.22 29.43
C SER A 398 -8.52 -25.07 29.13
N ILE A 399 -9.24 -26.18 28.97
CA ILE A 399 -10.70 -26.27 28.80
C ILE A 399 -11.35 -27.04 29.96
N ASP A 400 -12.64 -26.82 30.24
CA ASP A 400 -13.39 -27.61 31.22
C ASP A 400 -14.12 -28.81 30.57
N LYS A 401 -14.71 -29.68 31.41
CA LYS A 401 -15.31 -30.95 30.99
C LYS A 401 -16.55 -30.74 30.10
N GLU A 402 -17.36 -29.74 30.41
CA GLU A 402 -18.54 -29.39 29.60
C GLU A 402 -18.11 -28.91 28.20
N MET A 403 -17.07 -28.10 28.13
CA MET A 403 -16.51 -27.61 26.88
C MET A 403 -15.88 -28.74 26.06
N LEU A 404 -15.15 -29.67 26.69
CA LEU A 404 -14.57 -30.83 26.00
C LEU A 404 -15.64 -31.72 25.37
N LEU A 405 -16.74 -32.00 26.08
CA LEU A 405 -17.84 -32.83 25.57
C LEU A 405 -18.61 -32.19 24.41
N ARG A 406 -18.57 -30.85 24.29
CA ARG A 406 -19.16 -30.11 23.18
C ARG A 406 -18.25 -30.04 21.94
N LEU A 407 -16.98 -30.43 22.04
CA LEU A 407 -16.08 -30.44 20.90
C LEU A 407 -16.42 -31.60 19.95
N PRO A 408 -16.30 -31.40 18.62
CA PRO A 408 -16.42 -32.50 17.66
C PRO A 408 -15.45 -33.64 17.98
N ALA A 409 -15.85 -34.89 17.75
CA ALA A 409 -15.03 -36.07 18.08
C ALA A 409 -13.60 -36.00 17.50
N ASN A 410 -13.45 -35.49 16.28
CA ASN A 410 -12.14 -35.30 15.64
C ASN A 410 -11.24 -34.27 16.35
N LYS A 411 -11.80 -33.36 17.15
CA LYS A 411 -11.05 -32.37 17.95
C LYS A 411 -10.83 -32.81 19.39
N GLN A 412 -11.44 -33.90 19.83
CA GLN A 412 -11.14 -34.51 21.11
C GLN A 412 -9.90 -35.38 20.99
N ILE A 413 -9.02 -35.33 21.99
CA ILE A 413 -7.75 -36.05 21.91
C ILE A 413 -7.86 -37.41 22.61
N GLY A 414 -7.68 -38.47 21.82
CA GLY A 414 -7.56 -39.86 22.29
C GLY A 414 -6.69 -40.75 21.40
N GLY A 415 -6.16 -41.84 21.96
CA GLY A 415 -5.30 -42.83 21.28
C GLY A 415 -4.57 -43.78 22.26
N VAL A 416 -3.84 -44.78 21.73
CA VAL A 416 -3.17 -45.82 22.55
C VAL A 416 -1.65 -45.87 22.26
N PRO A 417 -0.87 -44.85 22.64
CA PRO A 417 0.58 -44.87 22.45
C PRO A 417 1.26 -45.88 23.40
N HIS A 418 2.18 -46.68 22.88
CA HIS A 418 2.96 -47.68 23.64
C HIS A 418 2.10 -48.64 24.50
N GLY A 419 0.87 -48.94 24.05
CA GLY A 419 -0.05 -49.83 24.76
C GLY A 419 -0.83 -49.18 25.92
N ILE A 420 -0.66 -47.88 26.17
CA ILE A 420 -1.35 -47.15 27.23
C ILE A 420 -2.55 -46.39 26.62
N PRO A 421 -3.79 -46.67 27.04
CA PRO A 421 -4.96 -45.94 26.54
C PRO A 421 -4.99 -44.53 27.15
N ILE A 422 -4.96 -43.51 26.28
CA ILE A 422 -5.04 -42.10 26.68
C ILE A 422 -6.24 -41.48 25.96
N ALA A 423 -7.24 -41.02 26.72
CA ALA A 423 -8.42 -40.35 26.18
C ALA A 423 -8.93 -39.28 27.17
N GLY A 424 -9.64 -38.28 26.65
CA GLY A 424 -10.27 -37.25 27.49
C GLY A 424 -9.30 -36.24 28.09
N ILE A 425 -8.06 -36.18 27.61
CA ILE A 425 -7.01 -35.30 28.12
C ILE A 425 -7.15 -33.84 27.65
N GLY A 426 -8.04 -33.57 26.70
CA GLY A 426 -8.25 -32.22 26.17
C GLY A 426 -8.61 -32.19 24.69
N GLY A 427 -8.60 -30.99 24.12
CA GLY A 427 -8.98 -30.71 22.74
C GLY A 427 -7.83 -30.22 21.85
N CYS A 428 -8.04 -30.24 20.54
CA CYS A 428 -7.14 -29.69 19.54
C CYS A 428 -7.87 -28.65 18.67
N GLU A 429 -7.23 -27.53 18.36
CA GLU A 429 -7.80 -26.50 17.48
C GLU A 429 -8.03 -27.01 16.05
N VAL A 430 -7.18 -27.93 15.58
CA VAL A 430 -7.12 -28.41 14.19
C VAL A 430 -7.86 -29.75 14.00
N GLY A 431 -7.75 -30.66 14.97
CA GLY A 431 -8.31 -32.02 14.90
C GLY A 431 -7.26 -33.11 14.61
N GLN A 432 -7.56 -34.36 14.95
CA GLN A 432 -6.63 -35.49 14.93
C GLN A 432 -6.45 -36.09 13.53
N SER A 433 -7.50 -36.15 12.71
CA SER A 433 -7.48 -36.80 11.38
C SER A 433 -6.53 -36.15 10.37
N VAL A 434 -6.21 -34.88 10.57
CA VAL A 434 -5.33 -34.06 9.71
C VAL A 434 -4.02 -33.67 10.40
N CYS A 435 -3.77 -34.20 11.61
CA CYS A 435 -2.61 -33.81 12.41
C CYS A 435 -1.36 -34.61 12.01
N SER A 436 -0.35 -33.91 11.48
CA SER A 436 0.96 -34.50 11.17
C SER A 436 1.84 -34.82 12.40
N LYS A 437 1.38 -34.48 13.62
CA LYS A 437 2.12 -34.69 14.88
C LYS A 437 1.57 -35.84 15.73
N ASN A 438 0.77 -36.73 15.16
CA ASN A 438 0.28 -37.96 15.81
C ASN A 438 1.46 -38.96 15.99
N PRO A 439 1.71 -39.59 17.17
CA PRO A 439 0.77 -40.02 18.22
C PRO A 439 0.39 -38.97 19.28
N VAL A 440 -0.68 -39.23 20.05
CA VAL A 440 -1.27 -38.38 21.12
C VAL A 440 -0.26 -37.81 22.12
N LEU A 441 0.84 -38.50 22.38
CA LEU A 441 1.90 -38.03 23.29
C LEU A 441 2.48 -36.67 22.87
N SER A 442 2.57 -36.40 21.56
CA SER A 442 3.08 -35.13 21.04
C SER A 442 2.16 -33.94 21.33
N CYS A 443 0.92 -34.17 21.78
CA CYS A 443 -0.01 -33.09 22.13
C CYS A 443 0.50 -32.26 23.31
N TYR A 444 1.13 -32.88 24.31
CA TYR A 444 1.68 -32.17 25.48
C TYR A 444 2.83 -31.20 25.15
N THR A 445 3.42 -31.32 23.97
CA THR A 445 4.44 -30.40 23.45
C THR A 445 3.92 -29.55 22.27
N CYS A 446 2.67 -29.76 21.87
CA CYS A 446 2.03 -29.04 20.77
C CYS A 446 1.39 -27.74 21.26
N ARG A 447 1.64 -26.64 20.55
CA ARG A 447 1.09 -25.31 20.91
C ARG A 447 -0.42 -25.17 20.68
N ARG A 448 -1.01 -26.08 19.89
CA ARG A 448 -2.44 -26.10 19.54
C ARG A 448 -3.25 -27.05 20.45
N PHE A 449 -2.61 -27.62 21.46
CA PHE A 449 -3.24 -28.49 22.45
C PHE A 449 -3.90 -27.66 23.54
N MET A 450 -5.15 -28.00 23.85
CA MET A 450 -5.94 -27.40 24.91
C MET A 450 -6.21 -28.43 26.02
N PRO A 451 -5.36 -28.55 27.06
CA PRO A 451 -5.53 -29.54 28.13
C PRO A 451 -6.84 -29.39 28.91
N LEU A 452 -7.38 -30.49 29.42
CA LEU A 452 -8.53 -30.44 30.32
C LEU A 452 -8.10 -29.94 31.71
N ARG A 453 -8.90 -29.08 32.34
CA ARG A 453 -8.59 -28.50 33.67
C ARG A 453 -8.47 -29.52 34.80
N ASP A 454 -9.01 -30.72 34.63
CA ASP A 454 -8.88 -31.80 35.60
C ASP A 454 -7.44 -32.34 35.62
N HIS A 455 -6.64 -31.82 36.56
CA HIS A 455 -5.23 -32.18 36.68
C HIS A 455 -5.03 -33.67 36.98
N ALA A 456 -5.98 -34.34 37.65
CA ALA A 456 -5.86 -35.74 38.03
C ALA A 456 -5.71 -36.65 36.80
N ILE A 457 -6.37 -36.30 35.69
CA ILE A 457 -6.26 -37.03 34.42
C ILE A 457 -4.83 -36.93 33.85
N HIS A 458 -4.21 -35.75 33.94
CA HIS A 458 -2.84 -35.53 33.48
C HIS A 458 -1.79 -36.17 34.40
N GLU A 459 -2.07 -36.23 35.70
CA GLU A 459 -1.25 -36.97 36.67
C GLU A 459 -1.27 -38.47 36.43
N GLN A 460 -2.44 -39.00 36.07
CA GLN A 460 -2.58 -40.40 35.71
C GLN A 460 -1.74 -40.72 34.47
N VAL A 461 -1.80 -39.89 33.43
CA VAL A 461 -0.95 -40.03 32.23
C VAL A 461 0.55 -39.95 32.59
N LEU A 462 0.95 -39.06 33.51
CA LEU A 462 2.34 -38.98 33.97
C LEU A 462 2.78 -40.24 34.71
N LYS A 463 1.90 -40.81 35.54
CA LYS A 463 2.15 -42.05 36.29
C LYS A 463 2.30 -43.24 35.34
N ASP A 464 1.45 -43.32 34.33
CA ASP A 464 1.44 -44.43 33.36
C ASP A 464 2.63 -44.37 32.40
N LEU A 465 3.13 -43.17 32.07
CA LEU A 465 4.30 -43.00 31.20
C LEU A 465 5.66 -43.22 31.91
N ARG A 466 5.74 -43.05 33.23
CA ARG A 466 7.01 -43.20 33.98
C ARG A 466 7.64 -44.60 33.84
N PRO A 467 6.91 -45.72 34.01
CA PRO A 467 7.46 -47.06 33.79
C PRO A 467 8.01 -47.26 32.38
N VAL A 468 7.32 -46.73 31.36
CA VAL A 468 7.75 -46.81 29.95
C VAL A 468 9.08 -46.10 29.75
N VAL A 469 9.25 -44.89 30.30
CA VAL A 469 10.53 -44.17 30.20
C VAL A 469 11.66 -44.90 30.92
N LEU A 470 11.40 -45.52 32.07
CA LEU A 470 12.38 -46.31 32.81
C LEU A 470 12.79 -47.59 32.06
N GLU A 471 11.84 -48.26 31.40
CA GLU A 471 12.12 -49.42 30.55
C GLU A 471 13.03 -49.04 29.37
N PHE A 472 12.72 -47.93 28.68
CA PHE A 472 13.55 -47.42 27.59
C PHE A 472 14.94 -46.94 28.07
N ALA A 473 15.05 -46.38 29.28
CA ALA A 473 16.34 -46.01 29.88
C ALA A 473 17.21 -47.25 30.19
N GLY A 474 16.60 -48.28 30.79
CA GLY A 474 17.27 -49.53 31.12
C GLY A 474 17.72 -50.32 29.89
N ALA A 475 16.85 -50.41 28.87
CA ALA A 475 17.14 -51.10 27.62
C ALA A 475 18.25 -50.41 26.80
N SER A 476 18.39 -49.08 26.92
CA SER A 476 19.42 -48.30 26.22
C SER A 476 20.77 -48.22 26.96
N ARG A 477 20.97 -49.00 28.03
CA ARG A 477 22.16 -48.93 28.91
C ARG A 477 22.46 -47.50 29.40
N ASN A 478 21.43 -46.72 29.71
CA ASN A 478 21.55 -45.29 30.05
C ASN A 478 22.24 -44.43 28.98
N ASN A 479 22.18 -44.80 27.70
CA ASN A 479 22.63 -43.94 26.62
C ASN A 479 21.62 -42.79 26.40
N GLU A 480 21.87 -41.67 27.08
CA GLU A 480 21.01 -40.48 27.10
C GLU A 480 20.80 -39.82 25.74
N GLN A 481 21.51 -40.26 24.68
CA GLN A 481 21.42 -39.72 23.32
C GLN A 481 20.50 -40.50 22.38
N SER A 482 19.81 -41.56 22.84
CA SER A 482 18.82 -42.26 22.01
C SER A 482 17.67 -41.31 21.63
N PRO A 483 17.38 -41.09 20.33
CA PRO A 483 16.34 -40.15 19.90
C PRO A 483 14.95 -40.45 20.47
N ALA A 484 14.60 -41.73 20.61
CA ALA A 484 13.33 -42.17 21.20
C ALA A 484 13.25 -41.87 22.71
N PHE A 485 14.36 -42.05 23.42
CA PHE A 485 14.46 -41.72 24.84
C PHE A 485 14.36 -40.21 25.09
N VAL A 486 15.04 -39.40 24.26
CA VAL A 486 14.96 -37.93 24.31
C VAL A 486 13.53 -37.44 24.02
N GLN A 487 12.85 -38.04 23.04
CA GLN A 487 11.47 -37.70 22.71
C GLN A 487 10.49 -38.04 23.86
N LEU A 488 10.63 -39.21 24.47
CA LEU A 488 9.82 -39.64 25.60
C LEU A 488 10.08 -38.80 26.86
N ARG A 489 11.34 -38.47 27.15
CA ARG A 489 11.73 -37.56 28.25
C ARG A 489 11.12 -36.17 28.05
N THR A 490 11.25 -35.61 26.84
CA THR A 490 10.67 -34.30 26.48
C THR A 490 9.15 -34.28 26.61
N THR A 491 8.50 -35.41 26.28
CA THR A 491 7.06 -35.60 26.46
C THR A 491 6.69 -35.64 27.94
N LEU A 492 7.42 -36.41 28.75
CA LEU A 492 7.18 -36.55 30.19
C LEU A 492 7.34 -35.20 30.92
N ASP A 493 8.32 -34.40 30.52
CA ASP A 493 8.49 -33.01 30.99
C ASP A 493 7.37 -32.08 30.50
N GLY A 494 6.81 -32.33 29.31
CA GLY A 494 5.62 -31.66 28.81
C GLY A 494 4.39 -31.94 29.67
N VAL A 495 4.12 -33.22 29.99
CA VAL A 495 3.00 -33.64 30.85
C VAL A 495 3.16 -33.05 32.25
N ARG A 496 4.35 -33.13 32.84
CA ARG A 496 4.63 -32.59 34.18
C ARG A 496 4.36 -31.09 34.27
N ARG A 497 4.79 -30.33 33.27
CA ARG A 497 4.54 -28.88 33.21
C ARG A 497 3.05 -28.55 33.13
N VAL A 498 2.27 -29.35 32.39
CA VAL A 498 0.81 -29.18 32.33
C VAL A 498 0.16 -29.48 33.68
N VAL A 499 0.55 -30.57 34.35
CA VAL A 499 0.07 -30.91 35.71
C VAL A 499 0.38 -29.80 36.71
N GLU A 500 1.63 -29.33 36.76
CA GLU A 500 2.07 -28.29 37.69
C GLU A 500 1.35 -26.96 37.41
N SER A 501 1.17 -26.60 36.14
CA SER A 501 0.41 -25.41 35.73
C SER A 501 -1.06 -25.48 36.17
N LEU A 502 -1.73 -26.61 35.96
CA LEU A 502 -3.15 -26.78 36.32
C LEU A 502 -3.36 -26.85 37.83
N LYS A 503 -2.43 -27.45 38.57
CA LYS A 503 -2.45 -27.46 40.04
C LYS A 503 -2.28 -26.06 40.62
N ALA A 504 -1.33 -25.29 40.11
CA ALA A 504 -1.10 -23.92 40.54
C ALA A 504 -2.34 -23.02 40.31
N GLU A 505 -3.05 -23.23 39.19
CA GLU A 505 -4.32 -22.55 38.89
C GLU A 505 -5.46 -22.97 39.84
N SER A 506 -5.51 -24.22 40.29
CA SER A 506 -6.52 -24.71 41.24
C SER A 506 -6.33 -24.25 42.67
N THR A 507 -5.10 -23.88 43.06
CA THR A 507 -4.78 -23.33 44.40
C THR A 507 -4.97 -21.82 44.52
N ALA A 508 -5.15 -21.13 43.39
CA ALA A 508 -5.28 -19.67 43.30
C ALA A 508 -6.74 -19.19 43.09
N SER A 509 -7.69 -20.12 42.95
CA SER A 509 -9.13 -19.88 42.84
C SER A 509 -9.85 -20.52 44.01
#